data_AF-A0A429P9R1-F1
#
_entry.id   AF-A0A429P9R1-F1
#
_cell.length_a   1.000
_cell.length_b   1.000
_cell.length_c   1.000
_cell.angle_alpha   90.00
_cell.angle_beta   90.00
_cell.angle_gamma   90.00
#
_symmetry.space_group_name_H-M   'P 1'
#
loop_
_entity.id
_entity.type
_entity.pdbx_description
1 polymer ?
#
loop_
_entity_poly.entity_id
_entity_poly.type
_entity_poly.pdbx_seq_one_letter_code
_entity_poly.pdbx_strand_id
1 'polypeptide(L)'
;EKGGPLRADRTRAVFRDLDALLLKHRPGSKIAVRRPTVFDSIADLPPHTLTTLGIRALGWDQDKQDKNFGWYAATTPPVCHYLEERDPDGATALATLRAHTEATASDLYKALATAWHALNPRRKDDERAAFTTPAITRFYALAEPEFWKTAENPAQRPAFKRTAIAVFDTATTSMATTVRAMDAVAKARAKLTNPSKRR
;
A
#
# COMPACT_ATOMS: atom_id res chain seq x y z
N GLU A 1 -20.72 2.34 16.66
CA GLU A 1 -19.69 2.31 15.61
C GLU A 1 -18.82 1.07 15.79
N LYS A 2 -18.73 0.17 14.80
CA LYS A 2 -17.87 -1.01 14.87
C LYS A 2 -16.51 -0.67 14.27
N GLY A 3 -15.65 -0.02 15.05
CA GLY A 3 -14.24 0.20 14.73
C GLY A 3 -13.38 -0.34 15.87
N GLY A 4 -12.39 -1.17 15.55
CA GLY A 4 -11.38 -1.64 16.49
C GLY A 4 -10.02 -0.99 16.19
N PRO A 5 -9.04 -1.09 17.11
CA PRO A 5 -7.71 -0.58 16.86
C PRO A 5 -7.11 -1.19 15.58
N LEU A 6 -6.35 -0.38 14.83
CA LEU A 6 -5.55 -0.90 13.72
C LEU A 6 -4.56 -1.91 14.27
N ARG A 7 -4.59 -3.14 13.73
CA ARG A 7 -3.67 -4.19 14.13
C ARG A 7 -2.31 -3.95 13.51
N ALA A 8 -1.26 -4.22 14.28
CA ALA A 8 0.11 -4.26 13.79
C ALA A 8 0.24 -5.28 12.65
N ASP A 9 0.93 -4.89 11.59
CA ASP A 9 1.29 -5.75 10.46
C ASP A 9 2.67 -5.32 9.98
N ARG A 10 3.70 -6.12 10.24
CA ARG A 10 5.08 -5.77 9.89
C ARG A 10 5.34 -5.72 8.39
N THR A 11 4.42 -6.23 7.57
CA THR A 11 4.51 -6.22 6.11
C THR A 11 3.82 -4.99 5.50
N ARG A 12 3.16 -4.18 6.33
CA ARG A 12 2.40 -3.01 5.92
C ARG A 12 3.23 -1.73 6.07
N ALA A 13 3.49 -1.07 4.94
CA ALA A 13 4.15 0.23 4.93
C ALA A 13 3.27 1.33 5.57
N VAL A 14 3.85 2.23 6.36
CA VAL A 14 3.12 3.25 7.15
C VAL A 14 2.35 4.23 6.28
N PHE A 15 2.86 4.58 5.10
CA PHE A 15 2.21 5.52 4.19
C PHE A 15 0.82 5.04 3.73
N ARG A 16 0.54 3.73 3.83
CA ARG A 16 -0.77 3.14 3.50
C ARG A 16 -1.87 3.58 4.45
N ASP A 17 -1.53 4.04 5.65
CA ASP A 17 -2.50 4.52 6.64
C ASP A 17 -2.38 6.02 6.87
N LEU A 18 -1.56 6.73 6.07
CA LEU A 18 -1.30 8.16 6.22
C LEU A 18 -2.58 9.00 6.09
N ASP A 19 -3.49 8.64 5.18
CA ASP A 19 -4.77 9.33 5.03
C ASP A 19 -5.65 9.24 6.29
N ALA A 20 -5.58 8.13 7.03
CA ALA A 20 -6.27 8.00 8.31
C ALA A 20 -5.58 8.75 9.47
N LEU A 21 -4.35 9.22 9.27
CA LEU A 21 -3.61 10.06 10.21
C LEU A 21 -3.75 11.56 9.89
N LEU A 22 -3.93 11.91 8.61
CA LEU A 22 -4.03 13.31 8.18
C LEU A 22 -5.48 13.81 8.13
N LEU A 23 -6.42 12.95 7.70
CA LEU A 23 -7.84 13.29 7.59
C LEU A 23 -8.63 12.81 8.83
N LYS A 24 -9.61 13.59 9.31
CA LYS A 24 -10.54 13.14 10.34
C LYS A 24 -11.44 12.02 9.84
N HIS A 25 -11.82 12.11 8.56
CA HIS A 25 -12.69 11.17 7.90
C HIS A 25 -12.06 10.70 6.61
N ARG A 26 -11.82 9.38 6.53
CA ARG A 26 -11.22 8.76 5.36
C ARG A 26 -12.26 8.63 4.22
N PRO A 27 -12.07 9.31 3.06
CA PRO A 27 -13.01 9.21 1.95
C PRO A 27 -13.06 7.78 1.39
N GLY A 28 -14.25 7.21 1.21
CA GLY A 28 -14.44 5.94 0.51
C GLY A 28 -13.97 4.67 1.24
N SER A 29 -13.52 4.75 2.49
CA SER A 29 -13.11 3.57 3.27
C SER A 29 -14.29 2.90 3.96
N LYS A 30 -14.48 1.60 3.73
CA LYS A 30 -15.43 0.76 4.48
C LYS A 30 -14.96 0.46 5.90
N ILE A 31 -13.66 0.65 6.18
CA ILE A 31 -13.06 0.46 7.50
C ILE A 31 -13.06 1.82 8.19
N ALA A 32 -13.77 1.92 9.32
CA ALA A 32 -13.76 3.07 10.20
C ALA A 32 -12.43 3.10 10.97
N VAL A 33 -11.35 3.47 10.28
CA VAL A 33 -10.09 3.85 10.94
C VAL A 33 -10.25 5.30 11.35
N ARG A 34 -10.14 5.57 12.66
CA ARG A 34 -10.26 6.91 13.23
C ARG A 34 -8.86 7.45 13.52
N ARG A 35 -8.63 8.71 13.15
CA ARG A 35 -7.41 9.45 13.50
C ARG A 35 -7.22 9.47 15.03
N PRO A 36 -6.02 9.17 15.56
CA PRO A 36 -5.77 9.26 17.00
C PRO A 36 -6.00 10.69 17.51
N THR A 37 -6.64 10.84 18.67
CA THR A 37 -7.03 12.17 19.21
C THR A 37 -5.87 13.11 19.47
N VAL A 38 -4.66 12.59 19.70
CA VAL A 38 -3.44 13.41 19.84
C VAL A 38 -3.19 14.29 18.60
N PHE A 39 -3.64 13.88 17.42
CA PHE A 39 -3.50 14.66 16.19
C PHE A 39 -4.34 15.95 16.20
N ASP A 40 -5.44 15.97 16.95
CA ASP A 40 -6.26 17.17 17.09
C ASP A 40 -5.45 18.27 17.79
N SER A 41 -4.64 17.91 18.80
CA SER A 41 -3.72 18.84 19.48
C SER A 41 -2.45 19.15 18.68
N ILE A 42 -1.99 18.23 17.81
CA ILE A 42 -0.85 18.51 16.92
C ILE A 42 -1.22 19.63 15.94
N ALA A 43 -2.45 19.66 15.43
CA ALA A 43 -2.91 20.68 14.48
C ALA A 43 -2.78 22.12 15.01
N ASP A 44 -2.87 22.29 16.34
CA ASP A 44 -2.76 23.59 17.03
C ASP A 44 -1.32 24.09 17.16
N LEU A 45 -0.32 23.27 16.84
CA LEU A 45 1.08 23.67 16.92
C LEU A 45 1.42 24.78 15.90
N PRO A 46 2.48 25.58 16.17
CA PRO A 46 2.94 26.60 15.25
C PRO A 46 3.30 26.02 13.86
N PRO A 47 3.03 26.73 12.75
CA PRO A 47 3.29 26.22 11.40
C PRO A 47 4.75 25.78 11.16
N HIS A 48 5.72 26.54 11.68
CA HIS A 48 7.14 26.20 11.55
C HIS A 48 7.54 24.92 12.28
N THR A 49 6.79 24.54 13.32
CA THR A 49 6.99 23.26 14.02
C THR A 49 6.43 22.14 13.16
N LEU A 50 5.21 22.31 12.62
CA LEU A 50 4.52 21.31 11.80
C LEU A 50 5.32 20.89 10.57
N THR A 51 6.03 21.81 9.92
CA THR A 51 6.87 21.52 8.73
C THR A 51 8.08 20.65 9.05
N THR A 52 8.40 20.41 10.32
CA THR A 52 9.51 19.55 10.75
C THR A 52 9.06 18.24 11.41
N LEU A 53 7.75 18.08 11.66
CA LEU A 53 7.20 16.95 12.40
C LEU A 53 6.80 15.80 11.47
N GLY A 54 7.41 14.64 11.72
CA GLY A 54 7.00 13.34 11.16
C GLY A 54 6.29 12.49 12.20
N ILE A 55 5.79 11.33 11.75
CA ILE A 55 5.05 10.38 12.57
C ILE A 55 5.86 9.09 12.66
N ARG A 56 6.00 8.54 13.87
CA ARG A 56 6.58 7.22 14.10
C ARG A 56 5.52 6.26 14.60
N ALA A 57 5.23 5.23 13.80
CA ALA A 57 4.38 4.12 14.20
C ALA A 57 5.26 3.01 14.82
N LEU A 58 4.84 2.51 15.97
CA LEU A 58 5.45 1.37 16.66
C LEU A 58 4.37 0.30 16.87
N GLY A 59 4.70 -0.97 16.64
CA GLY A 59 3.75 -2.03 16.90
C GLY A 59 4.39 -3.40 17.09
N TRP A 60 3.61 -4.31 17.68
CA TRP A 60 3.96 -5.70 17.91
C TRP A 60 3.06 -6.58 17.05
N ASP A 61 3.62 -7.21 16.03
CA ASP A 61 2.89 -8.09 15.11
C ASP A 61 2.68 -9.46 15.77
N GLN A 62 1.42 -9.79 16.04
CA GLN A 62 0.99 -11.00 16.74
C GLN A 62 -0.31 -11.54 16.11
N ASP A 63 -0.37 -12.85 15.89
CA ASP A 63 -1.59 -13.52 15.48
C ASP A 63 -2.60 -13.62 16.63
N LYS A 64 -3.88 -13.82 16.33
CA LYS A 64 -4.97 -13.97 17.32
C LYS A 64 -4.80 -15.18 18.26
N GLN A 65 -3.87 -16.08 17.96
CA GLN A 65 -3.61 -17.34 18.66
C GLN A 65 -2.21 -17.36 19.32
N ASP A 66 -1.68 -16.20 19.70
CA ASP A 66 -0.41 -16.03 20.45
C ASP A 66 0.90 -16.32 19.71
N LYS A 67 0.85 -16.40 18.38
CA LYS A 67 2.08 -16.43 17.58
C LYS A 67 2.67 -15.02 17.45
N ASN A 68 3.83 -14.80 18.06
CA ASN A 68 4.58 -13.55 17.97
C ASN A 68 5.45 -13.53 16.71
N PHE A 69 5.30 -12.50 15.88
CA PHE A 69 6.16 -12.27 14.71
C PHE A 69 7.27 -11.25 15.00
N GLY A 70 7.02 -10.25 15.86
CA GLY A 70 8.05 -9.34 16.38
C GLY A 70 7.64 -7.86 16.40
N TRP A 71 8.56 -7.01 16.88
CA TRP A 71 8.41 -5.55 16.85
C TRP A 71 8.62 -5.01 15.44
N TYR A 72 7.87 -3.98 15.08
CA TYR A 72 8.13 -3.15 13.90
C TYR A 72 8.05 -1.67 14.26
N ALA A 73 8.81 -0.87 13.52
CA ALA A 73 8.77 0.58 13.56
C ALA A 73 8.77 1.12 12.14
N ALA A 74 7.99 2.16 11.89
CA ALA A 74 7.99 2.88 10.63
C ALA A 74 7.88 4.37 10.91
N THR A 75 8.63 5.18 10.17
CA THR A 75 8.72 6.62 10.37
C THR A 75 8.45 7.32 9.06
N THR A 76 7.54 8.29 9.07
CA THR A 76 7.29 9.15 7.91
C THR A 76 8.33 10.27 7.86
N PRO A 77 8.57 10.87 6.68
CA PRO A 77 9.11 12.22 6.60
C PRO A 77 8.24 13.24 7.36
N PRO A 78 8.66 14.51 7.46
CA PRO A 78 7.79 15.58 7.93
C PRO A 78 6.51 15.66 7.10
N VAL A 79 5.36 15.41 7.75
CA VAL A 79 4.05 15.32 7.08
C VAL A 79 2.95 16.00 7.87
N CYS A 80 3.20 16.43 9.12
CA CYS A 80 2.17 17.02 9.96
C CYS A 80 1.70 18.40 9.46
N HIS A 81 2.45 19.08 8.58
CA HIS A 81 1.96 20.29 7.92
C HIS A 81 0.83 20.01 6.92
N TYR A 82 0.66 18.75 6.48
CA TYR A 82 -0.44 18.30 5.63
C TYR A 82 -1.70 17.86 6.41
N LEU A 83 -1.82 18.22 7.70
CA LEU A 83 -3.07 17.99 8.44
C LEU A 83 -4.21 18.77 7.78
N GLU A 84 -5.40 18.16 7.69
CA GLU A 84 -6.54 18.75 6.97
C GLU A 84 -6.97 20.13 7.50
N GLU A 85 -6.73 20.41 8.79
CA GLU A 85 -7.00 21.71 9.40
C GLU A 85 -6.10 22.83 8.89
N ARG A 86 -4.94 22.47 8.32
CA ARG A 86 -3.91 23.40 7.85
C ARG A 86 -3.83 23.43 6.34
N ASP A 87 -3.79 22.25 5.73
CA ASP A 87 -3.64 22.06 4.29
C ASP A 87 -4.59 20.95 3.80
N PRO A 88 -5.89 21.26 3.63
CA PRO A 88 -6.88 20.28 3.18
C PRO A 88 -6.59 19.76 1.76
N ASP A 89 -5.99 20.59 0.90
CA ASP A 89 -5.64 20.23 -0.47
C ASP A 89 -4.45 19.26 -0.49
N GLY A 90 -3.41 19.52 0.30
CA GLY A 90 -2.27 18.62 0.48
C GLY A 90 -2.68 17.28 1.12
N ALA A 91 -3.53 17.31 2.15
CA ALA A 91 -4.09 16.11 2.75
C ALA A 91 -4.84 15.25 1.72
N THR A 92 -5.67 15.89 0.88
CA THR A 92 -6.43 15.25 -0.19
C THR A 92 -5.52 14.70 -1.30
N ALA A 93 -4.46 15.44 -1.66
CA ALA A 93 -3.47 15.01 -2.64
C ALA A 93 -2.74 13.74 -2.18
N LEU A 94 -2.31 13.68 -0.91
CA LEU A 94 -1.69 12.48 -0.33
C LEU A 94 -2.65 11.31 -0.26
N ALA A 95 -3.91 11.54 0.12
CA ALA A 95 -4.93 10.49 0.10
C ALA A 95 -5.16 9.93 -1.31
N THR A 96 -5.18 10.81 -2.32
CA THR A 96 -5.30 10.41 -3.74
C THR A 96 -4.08 9.61 -4.19
N LEU A 97 -2.87 10.06 -3.84
CA LEU A 97 -1.63 9.35 -4.16
C LEU A 97 -1.62 7.95 -3.54
N ARG A 98 -2.01 7.81 -2.26
CA ARG A 98 -2.13 6.54 -1.55
C ARG A 98 -3.15 5.63 -2.21
N ALA A 99 -4.32 6.17 -2.59
CA ALA A 99 -5.35 5.43 -3.31
C ALA A 99 -4.83 4.89 -4.66
N HIS A 100 -4.03 5.68 -5.39
CA HIS A 100 -3.39 5.24 -6.63
C HIS A 100 -2.38 4.11 -6.41
N THR A 101 -1.55 4.19 -5.37
CA THR A 101 -0.62 3.09 -5.01
C THR A 101 -1.38 1.81 -4.70
N GLU A 102 -2.51 1.90 -4.00
CA GLU A 102 -3.30 0.75 -3.56
C GLU A 102 -4.14 0.14 -4.68
N ALA A 103 -4.64 0.96 -5.62
CA ALA A 103 -5.21 0.48 -6.86
C ALA A 103 -4.16 -0.32 -7.67
N THR A 104 -2.94 0.21 -7.78
CA THR A 104 -1.83 -0.46 -8.48
C THR A 104 -1.46 -1.79 -7.82
N ALA A 105 -1.37 -1.82 -6.48
CA ALA A 105 -1.15 -3.05 -5.73
C ALA A 105 -2.26 -4.07 -5.93
N SER A 106 -3.52 -3.62 -5.98
CA SER A 106 -4.67 -4.49 -6.26
C SER A 106 -4.58 -5.10 -7.66
N ASP A 107 -4.16 -4.34 -8.66
CA ASP A 107 -4.02 -4.84 -10.03
C ASP A 107 -2.85 -5.82 -10.15
N LEU A 108 -1.72 -5.54 -9.48
CA LEU A 108 -0.60 -6.47 -9.34
C LEU A 108 -1.05 -7.80 -8.73
N TYR A 109 -1.79 -7.75 -7.62
CA TYR A 109 -2.31 -8.94 -6.94
C TYR A 109 -3.20 -9.78 -7.87
N LYS A 110 -4.12 -9.15 -8.61
CA LYS A 110 -5.00 -9.84 -9.56
C LYS A 110 -4.22 -10.48 -10.71
N ALA A 111 -3.20 -9.80 -11.22
CA ALA A 111 -2.32 -10.34 -12.24
C ALA A 111 -1.56 -11.57 -11.73
N LEU A 112 -0.92 -11.48 -10.55
CA LEU A 112 -0.21 -12.59 -9.92
C LEU A 112 -1.14 -13.77 -9.64
N ALA A 113 -2.35 -13.52 -9.10
CA ALA A 113 -3.35 -14.55 -8.87
C ALA A 113 -3.77 -15.23 -10.18
N THR A 114 -3.98 -14.46 -11.25
CA THR A 114 -4.30 -15.01 -12.58
C THR A 114 -3.18 -15.95 -13.06
N ALA A 115 -1.92 -15.53 -12.97
CA ALA A 115 -0.77 -16.34 -13.37
C ALA A 115 -0.69 -17.63 -12.54
N TRP A 116 -0.87 -17.52 -11.23
CA TRP A 116 -0.85 -18.67 -10.31
C TRP A 116 -1.93 -19.70 -10.66
N HIS A 117 -3.19 -19.28 -10.82
CA HIS A 117 -4.30 -20.19 -11.12
C HIS A 117 -4.17 -20.87 -12.48
N ALA A 118 -3.66 -20.15 -13.49
CA ALA A 118 -3.45 -20.73 -14.82
C ALA A 118 -2.43 -21.88 -14.80
N LEU A 119 -1.46 -21.82 -13.89
CA LEU A 119 -0.39 -22.80 -13.74
C LEU A 119 -0.69 -23.87 -12.70
N ASN A 120 -1.54 -23.56 -11.72
CA ASN A 120 -1.85 -24.42 -10.59
C ASN A 120 -3.38 -24.61 -10.42
N PRO A 121 -4.10 -25.13 -11.42
CA PRO A 121 -5.56 -25.19 -11.41
C PRO A 121 -6.16 -26.10 -10.34
N ARG A 122 -5.36 -27.00 -9.75
CA ARG A 122 -5.78 -27.97 -8.72
C ARG A 122 -5.26 -27.64 -7.32
N ARG A 123 -4.45 -26.59 -7.17
CA ARG A 123 -3.89 -26.19 -5.87
C ARG A 123 -4.86 -25.29 -5.12
N LYS A 124 -4.72 -25.28 -3.80
CA LYS A 124 -5.56 -24.50 -2.90
C LYS A 124 -5.17 -23.00 -2.90
N ASP A 125 -6.08 -22.16 -2.41
CA ASP A 125 -5.90 -20.71 -2.35
C ASP A 125 -4.90 -20.22 -1.29
N ASP A 126 -4.65 -21.02 -0.26
CA ASP A 126 -3.62 -20.76 0.76
C ASP A 126 -2.20 -20.78 0.15
N GLU A 127 -1.92 -21.72 -0.76
CA GLU A 127 -0.65 -21.77 -1.49
C GLU A 127 -0.46 -20.56 -2.41
N ARG A 128 -1.54 -20.00 -2.93
CA ARG A 128 -1.51 -18.75 -3.71
C ARG A 128 -1.04 -17.58 -2.86
N ALA A 129 -1.45 -17.51 -1.61
CA ALA A 129 -1.03 -16.45 -0.70
C ALA A 129 0.49 -16.48 -0.46
N ALA A 130 1.09 -17.67 -0.35
CA ALA A 130 2.54 -17.83 -0.23
C ALA A 130 3.30 -17.30 -1.47
N PHE A 131 2.67 -17.32 -2.65
CA PHE A 131 3.21 -16.72 -3.88
C PHE A 131 2.96 -15.22 -3.98
N THR A 132 1.74 -14.75 -3.71
CA THR A 132 1.36 -13.34 -3.94
C THR A 132 1.89 -12.40 -2.86
N THR A 133 1.88 -12.82 -1.60
CA THR A 133 2.20 -11.94 -0.47
C THR A 133 3.63 -11.39 -0.55
N PRO A 134 4.68 -12.19 -0.79
CA PRO A 134 6.04 -11.67 -0.92
C PRO A 134 6.19 -10.63 -2.04
N ALA A 135 5.52 -10.83 -3.18
CA ALA A 135 5.55 -9.90 -4.30
C ALA A 135 4.84 -8.58 -3.95
N ILE A 136 3.69 -8.63 -3.29
CA ILE A 136 2.98 -7.42 -2.83
C ILE A 136 3.79 -6.65 -1.78
N THR A 137 4.41 -7.34 -0.82
CA THR A 137 5.31 -6.72 0.15
C THR A 137 6.48 -6.03 -0.55
N ARG A 138 7.11 -6.70 -1.54
CA ARG A 138 8.19 -6.11 -2.34
C ARG A 138 7.73 -4.87 -3.12
N PHE A 139 6.52 -4.88 -3.67
CA PHE A 139 5.96 -3.73 -4.35
C PHE A 139 5.86 -2.51 -3.43
N TYR A 140 5.31 -2.65 -2.22
CA TYR A 140 5.21 -1.51 -1.30
C TYR A 140 6.58 -0.99 -0.87
N ALA A 141 7.55 -1.89 -0.60
CA ALA A 141 8.92 -1.48 -0.27
C ALA A 141 9.58 -0.65 -1.38
N LEU A 142 9.33 -1.00 -2.65
CA LEU A 142 9.84 -0.24 -3.81
C LEU A 142 9.03 1.03 -4.10
N ALA A 143 7.72 1.03 -3.79
CA ALA A 143 6.84 2.16 -4.03
C ALA A 143 6.99 3.26 -2.98
N GLU A 144 7.45 2.96 -1.77
CA GLU A 144 7.54 3.94 -0.68
C GLU A 144 8.47 5.13 -0.96
N PRO A 145 9.72 4.95 -1.42
CA PRO A 145 10.58 6.09 -1.77
C PRO A 145 9.97 6.96 -2.89
N GLU A 146 9.30 6.32 -3.85
CA GLU A 146 8.62 6.99 -4.95
C GLU A 146 7.39 7.77 -4.48
N PHE A 147 6.63 7.19 -3.55
CA PHE A 147 5.49 7.85 -2.92
C PHE A 147 5.92 9.16 -2.26
N TRP A 148 6.97 9.13 -1.43
CA TRP A 148 7.46 10.33 -0.76
C TRP A 148 8.04 11.36 -1.73
N LYS A 149 8.76 10.92 -2.76
CA LYS A 149 9.25 11.82 -3.82
C LYS A 149 8.10 12.52 -4.57
N THR A 150 7.04 11.80 -4.90
CA THR A 150 5.85 12.39 -5.55
C THR A 150 5.05 13.27 -4.59
N ALA A 151 5.03 12.96 -3.29
CA ALA A 151 4.41 13.81 -2.27
C ALA A 151 5.11 15.17 -2.15
N GLU A 152 6.44 15.22 -2.22
CA GLU A 152 7.21 16.47 -2.20
C GLU A 152 7.12 17.25 -3.50
N ASN A 153 6.92 16.55 -4.63
CA ASN A 153 6.77 17.17 -5.95
C ASN A 153 5.55 16.60 -6.70
N PRO A 154 4.35 17.14 -6.44
CA PRO A 154 3.10 16.65 -7.05
C PRO A 154 3.06 16.75 -8.58
N ALA A 155 3.90 17.60 -9.19
CA ALA A 155 4.02 17.68 -10.65
C ALA A 155 4.65 16.41 -11.26
N GLN A 156 5.41 15.64 -10.46
CA GLN A 156 6.00 14.39 -10.89
C GLN A 156 4.98 13.25 -10.82
N ARG A 157 4.65 12.66 -11.97
CA ARG A 157 3.80 11.46 -12.01
C ARG A 157 4.48 10.26 -11.33
N PRO A 158 3.80 9.52 -10.44
CA PRO A 158 4.37 8.33 -9.83
C PRO A 158 4.44 7.19 -10.86
N ALA A 159 5.52 6.44 -10.85
CA ALA A 159 5.75 5.27 -11.70
C ALA A 159 5.38 3.95 -11.01
N PHE A 160 4.42 3.96 -10.07
CA PHE A 160 3.93 2.75 -9.38
C PHE A 160 3.61 1.60 -10.35
N LYS A 161 2.99 1.90 -11.50
CA LYS A 161 2.68 0.88 -12.51
C LYS A 161 3.94 0.21 -13.07
N ARG A 162 5.00 0.96 -13.34
CA ARG A 162 6.30 0.42 -13.79
C ARG A 162 6.90 -0.46 -12.71
N THR A 163 6.85 -0.02 -11.46
CA THR A 163 7.30 -0.79 -10.29
C THR A 163 6.52 -2.10 -10.15
N ALA A 164 5.19 -2.07 -10.31
CA ALA A 164 4.35 -3.27 -10.28
C ALA A 164 4.69 -4.26 -11.40
N ILE A 165 4.94 -3.78 -12.62
CA ILE A 165 5.36 -4.62 -13.74
C ILE A 165 6.69 -5.30 -13.44
N ALA A 166 7.68 -4.57 -12.95
CA ALA A 166 8.98 -5.13 -12.59
C ALA A 166 8.87 -6.21 -11.50
N VAL A 167 8.02 -5.98 -10.49
CA VAL A 167 7.75 -6.96 -9.44
C VAL A 167 7.04 -8.20 -9.98
N PHE A 168 6.06 -8.03 -10.87
CA PHE A 168 5.37 -9.14 -11.53
C PHE A 168 6.35 -10.01 -12.35
N ASP A 169 7.18 -9.36 -13.17
CA ASP A 169 8.16 -10.04 -14.02
C ASP A 169 9.16 -10.83 -13.17
N THR A 170 9.65 -10.23 -12.08
CA THR A 170 10.53 -10.91 -11.11
C THR A 170 9.84 -12.11 -10.47
N ALA A 171 8.61 -11.96 -9.99
CA ALA A 171 7.89 -13.02 -9.27
C ALA A 171 7.54 -14.22 -10.18
N THR A 172 7.33 -13.98 -11.47
CA THR A 172 6.92 -15.00 -12.45
C THR A 172 8.08 -15.58 -13.26
N THR A 173 9.31 -15.11 -13.06
CA THR A 173 10.49 -15.54 -13.83
C THR A 173 10.66 -17.07 -13.80
N SER A 174 10.55 -17.70 -12.63
CA SER A 174 10.70 -19.15 -12.47
C SER A 174 9.48 -19.97 -12.93
N MET A 175 8.35 -19.31 -13.22
CA MET A 175 7.13 -19.96 -13.68
C MET A 175 7.12 -20.15 -15.20
N ALA A 176 7.87 -19.34 -15.95
CA ALA A 176 7.85 -19.24 -17.39
C ALA A 176 8.73 -20.30 -18.10
N THR A 177 8.71 -21.56 -17.62
CA THR A 177 9.62 -22.63 -18.09
C THR A 177 9.09 -23.46 -19.26
N THR A 178 7.81 -23.32 -19.62
CA THR A 178 7.18 -24.01 -20.75
C THR A 178 6.41 -23.03 -21.62
N VAL A 179 6.15 -23.36 -22.89
CA VAL A 179 5.38 -22.49 -23.81
C VAL A 179 4.01 -22.16 -23.25
N ARG A 180 3.30 -23.15 -22.70
CA ARG A 180 2.01 -22.94 -22.04
C ARG A 180 2.12 -22.00 -20.85
N ALA A 181 3.19 -22.11 -20.07
CA ALA A 181 3.38 -21.27 -18.91
C ALA A 181 3.77 -19.83 -19.27
N MET A 182 4.60 -19.66 -20.30
CA MET A 182 4.92 -18.36 -20.88
C MET A 182 3.67 -17.64 -21.39
N ASP A 183 2.79 -18.34 -22.12
CA ASP A 183 1.51 -17.77 -22.59
C ASP A 183 0.59 -17.36 -21.42
N ALA A 184 0.50 -18.19 -20.38
CA ALA A 184 -0.27 -17.89 -19.17
C ALA A 184 0.25 -16.64 -18.44
N VAL A 185 1.57 -16.54 -18.26
CA VAL A 185 2.23 -15.38 -17.63
C VAL A 185 2.04 -14.13 -18.48
N ALA A 186 2.19 -14.21 -19.81
CA ALA A 186 1.99 -13.09 -20.72
C ALA A 186 0.54 -12.55 -20.67
N LYS A 187 -0.46 -13.44 -20.68
CA LYS A 187 -1.88 -13.06 -20.53
C LYS A 187 -2.18 -12.40 -19.18
N ALA A 188 -1.58 -12.91 -18.11
CA ALA A 188 -1.71 -12.32 -16.79
C ALA A 188 -1.05 -10.93 -16.71
N ARG A 189 0.15 -10.78 -17.27
CA ARG A 189 0.88 -9.51 -17.37
C ARG A 189 0.09 -8.46 -18.16
N ALA A 190 -0.57 -8.87 -19.24
CA ALA A 190 -1.38 -7.98 -20.07
C ALA A 190 -2.51 -7.29 -19.28
N LYS A 191 -3.04 -7.94 -18.22
CA LYS A 191 -4.05 -7.33 -17.34
C LYS A 191 -3.50 -6.18 -16.49
N LEU A 192 -2.19 -6.19 -16.21
CA LEU A 192 -1.51 -5.13 -15.46
C LEU A 192 -1.20 -3.93 -16.35
N THR A 193 -0.92 -4.16 -17.64
CA THR A 193 -0.64 -3.10 -18.61
C THR A 193 -1.91 -2.50 -19.20
N ASN A 194 -2.94 -3.33 -19.43
CA ASN A 194 -4.22 -2.93 -19.99
C ASN A 194 -5.31 -3.09 -18.92
N PRO A 195 -5.72 -2.03 -18.23
CA PRO A 195 -6.81 -2.13 -17.28
C PRO A 195 -8.06 -2.61 -18.03
N SER A 196 -8.75 -3.62 -17.50
CA SER A 196 -10.07 -3.98 -18.04
C SER A 196 -10.95 -2.74 -17.94
N LYS A 197 -11.62 -2.34 -19.03
CA LYS A 197 -12.66 -1.31 -18.97
C LYS A 197 -13.60 -1.68 -17.82
N ARG A 198 -13.58 -0.91 -16.72
CA ARG A 198 -14.58 -1.07 -15.67
C ARG A 198 -15.93 -0.82 -16.34
N ARG A 199 -16.76 -1.86 -16.40
CA ARG A 199 -18.18 -1.75 -16.71
C ARG A 199 -18.90 -1.12 -15.53
#